data_AF-A0A356QR61-F1
#
_entry.id   AF-A0A356QR61-F1
#
_cell.length_a   1.000
_cell.length_b   1.000
_cell.length_c   1.000
_cell.angle_alpha   90.00
_cell.angle_beta   90.00
_cell.angle_gamma   90.00
#
_symmetry.space_group_name_H-M   'P 1'
#
loop_
_entity.id
_entity.type
_entity.pdbx_description
1 polymer ?
#
loop_
_entity_poly.entity_id
_entity_poly.type
_entity_poly.pdbx_seq_one_letter_code
_entity_poly.pdbx_strand_id
1 'polypeptide(L)'
;MYKLLLCWRYLRTRWIALASVISVTLGVATMIVVNAVMSGFSNEMQTRIHGILSDIVFESHSLSGFQDPQWHIDEINRAAGDQIAGMTPTVAVPAMLSFQVRGQWVTRQVMFIGIDPKTHAQVSDFGRYLQHPANREQLSFDLREGGYDTIDSQNPTETPTRPALEHAGWPHRRMRVNRERLWKERLESKNSAENSPARSVDQQVDAMLAATS
;
A
#
# COMPACT_ATOMS: atom_id res chain seq x y z
N MET A 1 -28.50 -44.26 -29.52
CA MET A 1 -28.10 -44.07 -28.11
C MET A 1 -27.06 -45.09 -27.60
N TYR A 2 -26.97 -46.32 -28.12
CA TYR A 2 -25.99 -47.32 -27.64
C TYR A 2 -24.54 -47.14 -28.12
N LYS A 3 -24.29 -46.36 -29.19
CA LYS A 3 -22.95 -46.20 -29.78
C LYS A 3 -21.93 -45.60 -28.79
N LEU A 4 -22.32 -44.59 -28.02
CA LEU A 4 -21.46 -43.98 -26.99
C LEU A 4 -21.12 -44.96 -25.85
N LEU A 5 -22.12 -45.72 -25.36
CA LEU A 5 -21.91 -46.75 -24.34
C LEU A 5 -20.96 -47.87 -24.83
N LEU A 6 -21.12 -48.28 -26.09
CA LEU A 6 -20.24 -49.27 -26.73
C LEU A 6 -18.82 -48.72 -26.90
N CYS A 7 -18.65 -47.49 -27.39
CA CYS A 7 -17.35 -46.83 -27.52
C CYS A 7 -16.63 -46.68 -26.17
N TRP A 8 -17.34 -46.25 -25.12
CA TRP A 8 -16.79 -46.10 -23.77
C TRP A 8 -16.30 -47.44 -23.20
N ARG A 9 -17.10 -48.51 -23.36
CA ARG A 9 -16.69 -49.86 -22.93
C ARG A 9 -15.47 -50.33 -23.71
N TYR A 10 -15.43 -50.09 -25.02
CA TYR A 10 -14.31 -50.49 -25.88
C TYR A 10 -13.00 -49.75 -25.52
N LEU A 11 -13.07 -48.44 -25.22
CA LEU A 11 -11.93 -47.63 -24.80
C LEU A 11 -11.34 -48.11 -23.47
N ARG A 12 -12.21 -48.45 -22.50
CA ARG A 12 -11.80 -48.90 -21.17
C ARG A 12 -11.15 -50.28 -21.17
N THR A 13 -11.44 -51.11 -22.18
CA THR A 13 -10.88 -52.46 -22.30
C THR A 13 -9.55 -52.48 -23.07
N ARG A 14 -9.28 -51.45 -23.89
CA ARG A 14 -8.08 -51.38 -24.75
C ARG A 14 -7.13 -50.26 -24.29
N TRP A 15 -6.23 -50.60 -23.37
CA TRP A 15 -5.27 -49.69 -22.73
C TRP A 15 -4.43 -48.83 -23.70
N ILE A 16 -4.03 -49.38 -24.86
CA ILE A 16 -3.24 -48.66 -25.88
C ILE A 16 -4.03 -47.48 -26.46
N ALA A 17 -5.33 -47.63 -26.68
CA ALA A 17 -6.18 -46.56 -27.21
C ALA A 17 -6.38 -45.44 -26.16
N LEU A 18 -6.56 -45.83 -24.90
CA LEU A 18 -6.69 -44.88 -23.79
C LEU A 18 -5.39 -44.07 -23.59
N ALA A 19 -4.23 -44.72 -23.65
CA ALA A 19 -2.93 -44.06 -23.56
C ALA A 19 -2.72 -43.04 -24.69
N SER A 20 -3.15 -43.34 -25.91
CA SER A 20 -3.07 -42.42 -27.05
C SER A 20 -3.94 -41.17 -26.84
N VAL A 21 -5.18 -41.32 -26.38
CA VAL A 21 -6.06 -40.17 -26.11
C VAL A 21 -5.50 -39.29 -25.00
N ILE A 22 -4.97 -39.89 -23.92
CA ILE A 22 -4.35 -39.14 -22.82
C ILE A 22 -3.11 -38.37 -23.32
N SER A 23 -2.28 -38.99 -24.14
CA SER A 23 -1.08 -38.33 -24.72
C SER A 23 -1.45 -37.10 -25.55
N VAL A 24 -2.43 -37.23 -26.45
CA VAL A 24 -2.91 -36.10 -27.26
C VAL A 24 -3.57 -35.04 -26.39
N THR A 25 -4.39 -35.45 -25.41
CA THR A 25 -5.05 -34.52 -24.48
C THR A 25 -4.03 -33.74 -23.67
N LEU A 26 -2.99 -34.40 -23.17
CA LEU A 26 -1.91 -33.75 -22.44
C LEU A 26 -1.14 -32.77 -23.33
N GLY A 27 -0.85 -33.12 -24.59
CA GLY A 27 -0.18 -32.23 -25.54
C GLY A 27 -1.02 -31.00 -25.90
N VAL A 28 -2.32 -31.17 -26.10
CA VAL A 28 -3.23 -30.02 -26.34
C VAL A 28 -3.37 -29.18 -25.07
N ALA A 29 -3.48 -29.81 -23.89
CA ALA A 29 -3.57 -29.10 -22.62
C ALA A 29 -2.32 -28.26 -22.34
N THR A 30 -1.12 -28.78 -22.59
CA THR A 30 0.11 -28.00 -22.40
C THR A 30 0.18 -26.82 -23.37
N MET A 31 -0.23 -26.98 -24.63
CA MET A 31 -0.29 -25.89 -25.60
C MET A 31 -1.26 -24.78 -25.17
N ILE A 32 -2.44 -25.16 -24.67
CA ILE A 32 -3.45 -24.20 -24.16
C ILE A 32 -2.91 -23.47 -22.93
N VAL A 33 -2.37 -24.20 -21.94
CA VAL A 33 -1.89 -23.61 -20.68
C VAL A 33 -0.76 -22.61 -20.94
N VAL A 34 0.23 -22.94 -21.78
CA VAL A 34 1.35 -22.04 -22.06
C VAL A 34 0.88 -20.74 -22.69
N ASN A 35 0.00 -20.82 -23.69
CA ASN A 35 -0.55 -19.61 -24.32
C ASN A 35 -1.39 -18.79 -23.33
N ALA A 36 -2.18 -19.45 -22.49
CA ALA A 36 -2.99 -18.78 -21.48
C ALA A 36 -2.12 -18.07 -20.43
N VAL A 37 -1.05 -18.71 -19.95
CA VAL A 37 -0.13 -18.13 -18.97
C VAL A 37 0.60 -16.92 -19.55
N MET A 38 1.15 -17.04 -20.76
CA MET A 38 1.86 -15.93 -21.40
C MET A 38 0.95 -14.73 -21.67
N SER A 39 -0.28 -14.99 -22.14
CA SER A 39 -1.27 -13.95 -22.40
C SER A 39 -1.73 -13.29 -21.10
N GLY A 40 -2.01 -14.08 -20.06
CA GLY A 40 -2.43 -13.58 -18.74
C GLY A 40 -1.35 -12.74 -18.06
N PHE A 41 -0.10 -13.20 -18.09
CA PHE A 41 1.03 -12.46 -17.53
C PHE A 41 1.27 -11.13 -18.26
N SER A 42 1.24 -11.14 -19.59
CA SER A 42 1.44 -9.93 -20.38
C SER A 42 0.36 -8.88 -20.08
N ASN A 43 -0.90 -9.31 -20.01
CA ASN A 43 -2.01 -8.42 -19.69
C ASN A 43 -1.92 -7.84 -18.27
N GLU A 44 -1.59 -8.67 -17.28
CA GLU A 44 -1.42 -8.24 -15.89
C GLU A 44 -0.24 -7.27 -15.72
N MET A 45 0.90 -7.58 -16.35
CA MET A 45 2.08 -6.70 -16.35
C MET A 45 1.77 -5.36 -17.01
N GLN A 46 1.11 -5.37 -18.17
CA GLN A 46 0.71 -4.15 -18.86
C GLN A 46 -0.23 -3.32 -17.99
N THR A 47 -1.26 -3.94 -17.40
CA THR A 47 -2.23 -3.28 -16.52
C THR A 47 -1.56 -2.67 -15.28
N ARG A 48 -0.61 -3.38 -14.66
CA ARG A 48 0.13 -2.88 -13.49
C ARG A 48 1.05 -1.70 -13.79
N ILE A 49 1.67 -1.68 -14.97
CA ILE A 49 2.55 -0.59 -15.39
C ILE A 49 1.73 0.64 -15.76
N HIS A 50 0.63 0.47 -16.50
CA HIS A 50 -0.19 1.59 -17.00
C HIS A 50 -1.23 2.09 -15.99
N GLY A 51 -1.58 1.34 -14.95
CA GLY A 51 -2.58 1.80 -13.97
C GLY A 51 -2.10 3.01 -13.13
N ILE A 52 -0.79 3.14 -12.91
CA ILE A 52 -0.25 4.22 -12.07
C ILE A 52 0.22 5.41 -12.91
N LEU A 53 0.69 5.17 -14.14
CA LEU A 53 1.25 6.18 -15.04
C LEU A 53 0.20 6.63 -16.08
N SER A 54 0.26 7.89 -16.51
CA SER A 54 -0.54 8.35 -17.63
C SER A 54 -0.03 7.79 -18.96
N ASP A 55 -0.90 7.67 -19.97
CA ASP A 55 -0.54 7.17 -21.30
C ASP A 55 0.54 8.00 -21.99
N ILE A 56 0.52 9.32 -21.76
CA ILE A 56 1.50 10.27 -22.27
C ILE A 56 1.97 11.14 -21.10
N VAL A 57 3.29 11.34 -21.00
CA VAL A 57 3.92 12.22 -20.02
C VAL A 57 4.78 13.23 -20.77
N PHE A 58 4.51 14.52 -20.54
CA PHE A 58 5.37 15.59 -21.00
C PHE A 58 6.35 15.95 -19.88
N GLU A 59 7.63 15.71 -20.12
CA GLU A 59 8.71 16.04 -19.18
C GLU A 59 9.64 17.10 -19.79
N SER A 60 10.08 18.03 -18.95
CA SER A 60 11.09 19.00 -19.34
C SER A 60 12.47 18.38 -19.12
N HIS A 61 13.36 18.52 -20.10
CA HIS A 61 14.77 18.14 -19.93
C HIS A 61 15.52 19.02 -18.90
N SER A 62 14.94 20.16 -18.53
CA SER A 62 15.52 21.08 -17.54
C SER A 62 15.05 20.73 -16.13
N LEU A 63 15.94 20.91 -15.13
CA LEU A 63 15.58 20.75 -13.71
C LEU A 63 14.50 21.74 -13.24
N SER A 64 14.29 22.85 -13.96
CA SER A 64 13.27 23.85 -13.66
C SER A 64 11.84 23.43 -14.02
N GLY A 65 11.66 22.30 -14.73
CA GLY A 65 10.34 21.85 -15.16
C GLY A 65 9.71 22.75 -16.23
N PHE A 66 8.39 22.71 -16.34
CA PHE A 66 7.60 23.64 -17.14
C PHE A 66 7.13 24.81 -16.27
N GLN A 67 7.25 26.02 -16.80
CA GLN A 67 6.63 27.21 -16.21
C GLN A 67 5.19 27.30 -16.75
N ASP A 68 4.27 27.81 -15.93
CA ASP A 68 2.85 27.96 -16.29
C ASP A 68 2.22 26.67 -16.85
N PRO A 69 1.86 25.72 -15.97
CA PRO A 69 1.23 24.47 -16.41
C PRO A 69 -0.11 24.71 -17.11
N GLN A 70 -0.83 25.79 -16.78
CA GLN A 70 -2.16 26.04 -17.32
C GLN A 70 -2.10 26.38 -18.81
N TRP A 71 -1.13 27.21 -19.21
CA TRP A 71 -0.90 27.53 -20.61
C TRP A 71 -0.63 26.27 -21.45
N HIS A 72 0.18 25.34 -20.93
CA HIS A 72 0.50 24.09 -21.63
C HIS A 72 -0.74 23.20 -21.78
N ILE A 73 -1.56 23.09 -20.73
CA ILE A 73 -2.82 22.35 -20.75
C ILE A 73 -3.75 22.92 -21.83
N ASP A 74 -3.90 24.24 -21.88
CA ASP A 74 -4.79 24.91 -22.84
C ASP A 74 -4.30 24.72 -24.29
N GLU A 75 -2.99 24.77 -24.54
CA GLU A 75 -2.41 24.57 -25.87
C GLU A 75 -2.57 23.10 -26.34
N ILE A 76 -2.34 22.13 -25.44
CA ILE A 76 -2.57 20.71 -25.74
C ILE A 76 -4.05 20.45 -26.01
N ASN A 77 -4.94 21.07 -25.23
CA ASN A 77 -6.39 20.97 -25.42
C ASN A 77 -6.82 21.57 -26.78
N ARG A 78 -6.18 22.64 -27.24
CA ARG A 78 -6.43 23.20 -28.58
C ARG A 78 -6.02 22.24 -29.70
N ALA A 79 -4.93 21.49 -29.52
CA ALA A 79 -4.42 20.58 -30.53
C ALA A 79 -5.21 19.26 -30.63
N ALA A 80 -5.67 18.71 -29.50
CA ALA A 80 -6.26 17.37 -29.45
C ALA A 80 -7.41 17.20 -28.45
N GLY A 81 -8.11 18.26 -28.05
CA GLY A 81 -9.10 18.26 -26.98
C GLY A 81 -10.12 17.13 -27.01
N ASP A 82 -10.67 16.81 -28.19
CA ASP A 82 -11.68 15.76 -28.33
C ASP A 82 -11.14 14.33 -28.07
N GLN A 83 -9.82 14.14 -28.10
CA GLN A 83 -9.16 12.85 -27.87
C GLN A 83 -8.59 12.72 -26.45
N ILE A 84 -8.67 13.77 -25.64
CA ILE A 84 -8.06 13.83 -24.31
C ILE A 84 -9.10 13.51 -23.25
N ALA A 85 -8.93 12.37 -22.57
CA ALA A 85 -9.81 11.97 -21.47
C ALA A 85 -9.59 12.82 -20.19
N GLY A 86 -8.36 13.27 -19.96
CA GLY A 86 -7.99 14.10 -18.82
C GLY A 86 -6.53 14.54 -18.88
N MET A 87 -6.20 15.62 -18.17
CA MET A 87 -4.84 16.12 -18.01
C MET A 87 -4.62 16.59 -16.58
N THR A 88 -3.41 16.45 -16.07
CA THR A 88 -3.04 16.99 -14.76
C THR A 88 -1.61 17.49 -14.77
N PRO A 89 -1.32 18.63 -14.14
CA PRO A 89 0.05 19.00 -13.83
C PRO A 89 0.58 18.09 -12.71
N THR A 90 1.85 17.68 -12.83
CA THR A 90 2.55 16.89 -11.83
C THR A 90 3.99 17.39 -11.70
N VAL A 91 4.53 17.39 -10.49
CA VAL A 91 5.92 17.77 -10.20
C VAL A 91 6.61 16.61 -9.53
N ALA A 92 7.61 16.00 -10.18
CA ALA A 92 8.39 14.89 -9.63
C ALA A 92 9.83 15.34 -9.36
N VAL A 93 10.25 15.36 -8.10
CA VAL A 93 11.58 15.83 -7.69
C VAL A 93 12.23 14.80 -6.76
N PRO A 94 13.49 14.38 -7.01
CA PRO A 94 14.25 13.58 -6.06
C PRO A 94 14.47 14.35 -4.76
N ALA A 95 14.16 13.73 -3.62
CA ALA A 95 14.29 14.33 -2.29
C ALA A 95 14.90 13.35 -1.28
N MET A 96 15.26 13.86 -0.10
CA MET A 96 15.67 13.04 1.04
C MET A 96 14.70 13.25 2.19
N LEU A 97 14.13 12.16 2.69
CA LEU A 97 13.28 12.14 3.87
C LEU A 97 14.09 11.66 5.08
N SER A 98 14.23 12.53 6.07
CA SER A 98 14.86 12.19 7.36
C SER A 98 13.80 12.05 8.44
N PHE A 99 13.77 10.89 9.12
CA PHE A 99 12.84 10.62 10.22
C PHE A 99 13.53 9.82 11.32
N GLN A 100 12.97 9.88 12.53
CA GLN A 100 13.51 9.14 13.68
C GLN A 100 12.84 7.79 13.87
N VAL A 101 13.63 6.73 13.98
CA VAL A 101 13.19 5.39 14.38
C VAL A 101 13.95 4.99 15.63
N ARG A 102 13.22 4.75 16.74
CA ARG A 102 13.82 4.37 18.04
C ARG A 102 14.95 5.33 18.49
N GLY A 103 14.79 6.63 18.23
CA GLY A 103 15.76 7.66 18.62
C GLY A 103 16.97 7.80 17.70
N GLN A 104 17.06 7.04 16.61
CA GLN A 104 18.10 7.18 15.59
C GLN A 104 17.55 7.89 14.35
N TRP A 105 18.30 8.84 13.80
CA TRP A 105 17.96 9.50 12.54
C TRP A 105 18.23 8.56 11.37
N VAL A 106 17.21 8.31 10.55
CA VAL A 106 17.31 7.53 9.33
C VAL A 106 16.96 8.46 8.17
N THR A 107 17.88 8.61 7.22
CA THR A 107 17.66 9.35 5.98
C THR A 107 17.43 8.36 4.85
N ARG A 108 16.34 8.53 4.10
CA ARG A 108 16.05 7.76 2.89
C ARG A 108 15.87 8.69 1.71
N GLN A 109 16.46 8.32 0.57
CA GLN A 109 16.15 8.96 -0.71
C GLN A 109 14.73 8.55 -1.11
N VAL A 110 13.94 9.54 -1.54
CA VAL A 110 12.54 9.38 -1.95
C VAL A 110 12.30 10.20 -3.21
N MET A 111 11.33 9.79 -4.03
CA MET A 111 10.80 10.66 -5.08
C MET A 111 9.61 11.42 -4.50
N PHE A 112 9.70 12.76 -4.48
CA PHE A 112 8.61 13.61 -4.04
C PHE A 112 7.75 13.98 -5.26
N ILE A 113 6.48 13.59 -5.22
CA ILE A 113 5.54 13.83 -6.32
C ILE A 113 4.45 14.76 -5.80
N GLY A 114 4.40 15.98 -6.34
CA GLY A 114 3.30 16.91 -6.17
C GLY A 114 2.25 16.67 -7.25
N ILE A 115 0.99 16.48 -6.84
CA ILE A 115 -0.15 16.24 -7.73
C ILE A 115 -1.27 17.25 -7.45
N ASP A 116 -2.09 17.54 -8.46
CA ASP A 116 -3.36 18.24 -8.25
C ASP A 116 -4.46 17.23 -7.83
N PRO A 117 -5.00 17.33 -6.61
CA PRO A 117 -6.03 16.41 -6.13
C PRO A 117 -7.32 16.42 -6.97
N LYS A 118 -7.60 17.49 -7.73
CA LYS A 118 -8.85 17.60 -8.50
C LYS A 118 -8.80 16.82 -9.80
N THR A 119 -7.68 16.90 -10.51
CA THR A 119 -7.54 16.38 -11.87
C THR A 119 -6.79 15.06 -11.92
N HIS A 120 -5.93 14.75 -10.95
CA HIS A 120 -5.06 13.59 -11.01
C HIS A 120 -5.81 12.24 -11.04
N ALA A 121 -7.00 12.17 -10.42
CA ALA A 121 -7.84 10.97 -10.46
C ALA A 121 -8.39 10.64 -11.86
N GLN A 122 -8.37 11.58 -12.80
CA GLN A 122 -8.85 11.39 -14.17
C GLN A 122 -7.79 10.75 -15.07
N VAL A 123 -6.51 10.87 -14.71
CA VAL A 123 -5.38 10.42 -15.54
C VAL A 123 -4.63 9.21 -14.96
N SER A 124 -4.90 8.84 -13.70
CA SER A 124 -4.23 7.75 -13.00
C SER A 124 -5.23 6.97 -12.16
N ASP A 125 -5.09 5.64 -12.14
CA ASP A 125 -5.87 4.78 -11.25
C ASP A 125 -5.39 4.85 -9.79
N PHE A 126 -4.45 5.74 -9.46
CA PHE A 126 -3.95 5.98 -8.11
C PHE A 126 -5.06 6.04 -7.05
N GLY A 127 -6.17 6.72 -7.36
CA GLY A 127 -7.32 6.86 -6.46
C GLY A 127 -7.90 5.52 -6.01
N ARG A 128 -7.90 4.49 -6.89
CA ARG A 128 -8.43 3.15 -6.58
C ARG A 128 -7.64 2.44 -5.48
N TYR A 129 -6.36 2.78 -5.33
CA TYR A 129 -5.44 2.17 -4.37
C TYR A 129 -5.44 2.87 -3.00
N LEU A 130 -6.14 4.00 -2.87
CA LEU A 130 -6.24 4.69 -1.59
C LEU A 130 -7.04 3.86 -0.59
N GLN A 131 -6.63 3.87 0.67
CA GLN A 131 -7.21 3.00 1.70
C GLN A 131 -8.48 3.55 2.33
N HIS A 132 -8.77 4.84 2.15
CA HIS A 132 -9.96 5.46 2.69
C HIS A 132 -10.99 5.64 1.55
N PRO A 133 -12.24 5.19 1.71
CA PRO A 133 -13.24 5.19 0.64
C PRO A 133 -13.51 6.59 0.10
N ALA A 134 -13.68 7.58 0.98
CA ALA A 134 -13.88 8.97 0.56
C ALA A 134 -12.68 9.59 -0.19
N ASN A 135 -11.47 9.04 -0.04
CA ASN A 135 -10.32 9.51 -0.81
C ASN A 135 -10.29 8.91 -2.23
N ARG A 136 -11.05 7.83 -2.47
CA ARG A 136 -11.18 7.22 -3.81
C ARG A 136 -12.12 8.02 -4.69
N GLU A 137 -13.16 8.63 -4.10
CA GLU A 137 -14.09 9.52 -4.81
C GLU A 137 -13.42 10.84 -5.16
N GLN A 138 -12.80 11.48 -4.16
CA GLN A 138 -12.07 12.73 -4.35
C GLN A 138 -10.75 12.64 -3.57
N LEU A 139 -9.64 12.82 -4.27
CA LEU A 139 -8.32 12.79 -3.65
C LEU A 139 -8.23 13.86 -2.56
N SER A 140 -7.87 13.43 -1.35
CA SER A 140 -7.51 14.31 -0.24
C SER A 140 -6.34 13.69 0.51
N PHE A 141 -5.36 14.54 0.81
CA PHE A 141 -4.17 14.20 1.58
C PHE A 141 -4.33 14.53 3.07
N ASP A 142 -5.47 15.08 3.45
CA ASP A 142 -5.77 15.36 4.84
C ASP A 142 -5.90 14.05 5.61
N LEU A 143 -5.23 13.99 6.76
CA LEU A 143 -5.35 12.84 7.64
C LEU A 143 -6.78 12.81 8.20
N ARG A 144 -7.45 11.69 8.04
CA ARG A 144 -8.83 11.50 8.51
C ARG A 144 -8.86 10.96 9.94
N GLU A 145 -10.03 11.12 10.56
CA GLU A 145 -10.29 10.68 11.93
C GLU A 145 -10.52 9.16 12.06
N GLY A 146 -10.68 8.43 10.96
CA GLY A 146 -10.92 6.99 10.95
C GLY A 146 -11.54 6.56 9.62
N GLY A 147 -12.20 5.40 9.60
CA GLY A 147 -12.94 4.92 8.42
C GLY A 147 -12.05 4.35 7.31
N TYR A 148 -10.84 3.93 7.66
CA TYR A 148 -9.96 3.23 6.73
C TYR A 148 -10.42 1.79 6.54
N ASP A 149 -10.20 1.28 5.34
CA ASP A 149 -10.62 -0.06 4.96
C ASP A 149 -9.89 -1.15 5.77
N THR A 150 -10.66 -1.96 6.49
CA THR A 150 -10.17 -3.15 7.19
C THR A 150 -10.19 -4.40 6.30
N ILE A 151 -10.94 -4.36 5.19
CA ILE A 151 -11.00 -5.37 4.14
C ILE A 151 -10.28 -4.83 2.91
N ASP A 152 -9.56 -5.69 2.18
CA ASP A 152 -8.89 -5.25 0.96
C ASP A 152 -9.92 -4.85 -0.12
N SER A 153 -9.91 -3.59 -0.54
CA SER A 153 -10.80 -3.09 -1.61
C SER A 153 -10.53 -3.74 -2.96
N GLN A 154 -9.34 -4.29 -3.19
CA GLN A 154 -8.97 -4.95 -4.45
C GLN A 154 -9.32 -6.45 -4.45
N ASN A 155 -9.47 -7.05 -3.28
CA ASN A 155 -9.82 -8.46 -3.12
C ASN A 155 -10.80 -8.62 -1.96
N PRO A 156 -12.07 -8.24 -2.17
CA PRO A 156 -13.06 -8.22 -1.11
C PRO A 156 -13.26 -9.64 -0.59
N THR A 157 -12.79 -9.87 0.63
CA THR A 157 -12.95 -11.12 1.36
C THR A 157 -13.94 -10.88 2.49
N GLU A 158 -14.73 -11.89 2.87
CA GLU A 158 -15.67 -11.78 4.00
C GLU A 158 -14.96 -11.50 5.34
N THR A 159 -13.68 -11.85 5.45
CA THR A 159 -12.87 -11.62 6.65
C THR A 159 -11.99 -10.37 6.53
N PRO A 160 -11.88 -9.56 7.61
CA PRO A 160 -11.02 -8.38 7.61
C PRO A 160 -9.55 -8.79 7.49
N THR A 161 -8.96 -8.48 6.33
CA THR A 161 -7.57 -8.78 6.01
C THR A 161 -6.60 -7.85 6.74
N ARG A 162 -7.07 -6.66 7.18
CA ARG A 162 -6.24 -5.56 7.71
C ARG A 162 -6.84 -4.95 9.00
N PRO A 163 -6.95 -5.71 10.10
CA PRO A 163 -7.55 -5.21 11.35
C PRO A 163 -6.80 -4.01 11.96
N ALA A 164 -5.50 -3.87 11.69
CA ALA A 164 -4.70 -2.74 12.18
C ALA A 164 -5.14 -1.37 11.63
N LEU A 165 -5.88 -1.34 10.51
CA LEU A 165 -6.34 -0.10 9.89
C LEU A 165 -7.59 0.49 10.56
N GLU A 166 -8.29 -0.27 11.39
CA GLU A 166 -9.49 0.20 12.11
C GLU A 166 -9.23 1.48 12.90
N HIS A 167 -8.06 1.58 13.54
CA HIS A 167 -7.66 2.71 14.37
C HIS A 167 -6.72 3.69 13.65
N ALA A 168 -6.50 3.51 12.35
CA ALA A 168 -5.61 4.37 11.56
C ALA A 168 -6.14 5.81 11.49
N GLY A 169 -5.23 6.76 11.22
CA GLY A 169 -5.54 8.19 11.16
C GLY A 169 -5.11 8.96 12.41
N TRP A 170 -5.88 10.01 12.74
CA TRP A 170 -5.67 10.82 13.94
C TRP A 170 -5.76 10.06 15.27
N PRO A 171 -6.66 9.07 15.45
CA PRO A 171 -6.73 8.29 16.69
C PRO A 171 -5.41 7.59 17.01
N HIS A 172 -4.81 6.90 16.04
CA HIS A 172 -3.49 6.27 16.21
C HIS A 172 -2.41 7.28 16.59
N ARG A 173 -2.37 8.45 15.93
CA ARG A 173 -1.37 9.50 16.26
C ARG A 173 -1.56 10.03 17.69
N ARG A 174 -2.81 10.30 18.10
CA ARG A 174 -3.14 10.73 19.47
C ARG A 174 -2.78 9.69 20.51
N MET A 175 -3.12 8.42 20.25
CA MET A 175 -2.76 7.29 21.11
C MET A 175 -1.24 7.14 21.25
N ARG A 176 -0.50 7.27 20.14
CA ARG A 176 0.97 7.20 20.14
C ARG A 176 1.58 8.28 21.03
N VAL A 177 1.15 9.54 20.88
CA VAL A 177 1.64 10.66 21.68
C VAL A 177 1.34 10.45 23.17
N ASN A 178 0.13 9.99 23.50
CA ASN A 178 -0.24 9.70 24.88
C ASN A 178 0.65 8.59 25.48
N ARG A 179 0.91 7.52 24.72
CA ARG A 179 1.81 6.43 25.13
C ARG A 179 3.24 6.92 25.35
N GLU A 180 3.74 7.80 24.48
CA GLU A 180 5.07 8.41 24.62
C GLU A 180 5.15 9.29 25.88
N ARG A 181 4.08 10.04 26.21
CA ARG A 181 4.00 10.84 27.45
C ARG A 181 4.05 9.97 28.70
N LEU A 182 3.19 8.94 28.78
CA LEU A 182 3.16 8.01 29.93
C LEU A 182 4.49 7.28 30.14
N TRP A 183 5.18 6.94 29.05
CA TRP A 183 6.50 6.34 29.13
C TRP A 183 7.52 7.31 29.73
N LYS A 184 7.53 8.57 29.28
CA LYS A 184 8.41 9.61 29.83
C LYS A 184 8.15 9.86 31.31
N GLU A 185 6.89 9.99 31.72
CA GLU A 185 6.51 10.16 33.12
C GLU A 185 6.99 8.99 33.99
N ARG A 186 6.88 7.75 33.50
CA ARG A 186 7.37 6.56 34.23
C ARG A 186 8.89 6.51 34.34
N LEU A 187 9.62 6.95 33.30
CA LEU A 187 11.07 7.09 33.34
C LEU A 187 11.50 8.17 34.33
N GLU A 188 10.84 9.32 34.30
CA GLU A 188 11.11 10.43 35.22
C GLU A 188 10.81 10.03 36.66
N SER A 189 9.66 9.39 36.94
CA SER A 189 9.34 8.90 38.29
C SER A 189 10.33 7.87 38.79
N LYS A 190 10.81 6.98 37.91
CA LYS A 190 11.83 5.97 38.25
C LYS A 190 13.18 6.64 38.56
N ASN A 191 13.60 7.58 37.72
CA ASN A 191 14.82 8.36 37.95
C ASN A 191 14.72 9.19 39.23
N SER A 192 13.57 9.81 39.53
CA SER A 192 13.34 10.55 40.78
C SER A 192 13.32 9.65 42.01
N ALA A 193 12.82 8.42 41.90
CA ALA A 193 12.86 7.43 42.98
C ALA A 193 14.29 6.91 43.22
N GLU A 194 15.08 6.70 42.17
CA GLU A 194 16.50 6.30 42.26
C GLU A 194 17.40 7.44 42.76
N ASN A 195 17.13 8.70 42.38
CA ASN A 195 17.84 9.89 42.87
C ASN A 195 17.26 10.48 44.17
N SER A 196 16.19 9.91 44.72
CA SER A 196 15.76 10.27 46.07
C SER A 196 16.87 9.82 47.03
N PRO A 197 17.43 10.72 47.85
CA PRO A 197 18.52 10.35 48.73
C PRO A 197 18.02 9.20 49.59
N ALA A 198 18.66 8.03 49.47
CA ALA A 198 18.47 6.94 50.42
C ALA A 198 18.53 7.58 51.81
N ARG A 199 17.50 7.36 52.65
CA ARG A 199 17.43 7.90 54.02
C ARG A 199 18.84 7.97 54.57
N SER A 200 19.28 9.16 55.01
CA SER A 200 20.64 9.33 55.53
C SER A 200 20.91 8.21 56.53
N VAL A 201 22.14 7.69 56.56
CA VAL A 201 22.49 6.56 57.43
C VAL A 201 22.01 6.81 58.87
N ASP A 202 22.05 8.06 59.33
CA ASP A 202 21.50 8.52 60.61
C ASP A 202 20.00 8.23 60.79
N GLN A 203 19.16 8.51 59.78
CA GLN A 203 17.72 8.21 59.83
C GLN A 203 17.42 6.71 59.79
N GLN A 204 18.32 5.89 59.23
CA GLN A 204 18.17 4.44 59.25
C GLN A 204 18.59 3.85 60.60
N VAL A 205 19.65 4.40 61.20
CA VAL A 205 20.12 4.01 62.55
C VAL A 205 19.09 4.38 63.62
N ASP A 206 18.51 5.58 63.57
CA ASP A 206 17.47 6.00 64.52
C ASP A 206 16.21 5.13 64.42
N ALA A 207 15.80 4.73 63.22
CA ALA A 207 14.67 3.84 63.00
C ALA A 207 14.94 2.41 63.52
N MET A 208 16.18 1.93 63.43
CA MET A 208 16.58 0.61 63.96
C MET A 208 16.64 0.61 65.49
N LEU A 209 17.15 1.69 66.10
CA LEU A 209 17.19 1.86 67.55
C LEU A 209 15.78 1.98 68.16
N ALA A 210 14.87 2.68 67.48
CA ALA A 210 13.47 2.79 67.90
C ALA A 210 12.69 1.46 67.80
N ALA A 211 13.08 0.56 66.88
CA ALA A 211 12.44 -0.75 66.72
C ALA A 211 12.97 -1.82 67.69
N THR A 212 14.08 -1.56 68.37
CA THR A 212 14.75 -2.49 69.30
C THR A 212 14.50 -2.12 70.77
N SER A 213 13.72 -1.07 71.02
CA SER A 213 13.33 -0.59 72.36
C SER A 213 11.93 -1.07 72.75
#